data_AF-A0A5C6MJ40-F1
#
_entry.id   AF-A0A5C6MJ40-F1
#
_cell.length_a   1.000
_cell.length_b   1.000
_cell.length_c   1.000
_cell.angle_alpha   90.00
_cell.angle_beta   90.00
_cell.angle_gamma   90.00
#
_symmetry.space_group_name_H-M   'P 1'
#
loop_
_entity.id
_entity.type
_entity.pdbx_description
1 polymer ?
#
loop_
_entity_poly.entity_id
_entity_poly.type
_entity_poly.pdbx_seq_one_letter_code
_entity_poly.pdbx_strand_id
1 'polypeptide(L)'
;MNPRCARCGKIVYPTEKVSCLDTTCAAELGEPLQRVFNLSLELGKVPTLWKTSCVIPVPKKNRPSELNDFRPVALTSHLMKTLERLFLNLLRPQFAYRDKVGVEDAIIYLLHRVHSHLDKGSGTARILFLDFSSAFNTIQPLVLQDKLLQMRVDPCPVAWISSYLTDRPRF
;
A
#
# COMPACT_ATOMS: atom_id res chain seq x y z
N MET A 1 -7.95 11.24 -21.47
CA MET A 1 -7.21 11.99 -20.43
C MET A 1 -7.50 11.36 -19.08
N ASN A 2 -6.48 11.09 -18.26
CA ASN A 2 -6.69 10.56 -16.91
C ASN A 2 -7.44 11.60 -16.06
N PRO A 3 -8.54 11.25 -15.38
CA PRO A 3 -9.31 12.20 -14.59
C PRO A 3 -8.44 12.71 -13.43
N ARG A 4 -8.44 14.03 -13.21
CA ARG A 4 -7.62 14.69 -12.18
C ARG A 4 -8.51 15.42 -11.19
N CYS A 5 -8.11 15.39 -9.92
CA CYS A 5 -8.74 16.19 -8.89
C CYS A 5 -8.55 17.69 -9.18
N ALA A 6 -9.65 18.44 -9.19
CA ALA A 6 -9.61 19.89 -9.39
C ALA A 6 -8.80 20.65 -8.32
N ARG A 7 -8.66 20.09 -7.11
CA ARG A 7 -8.01 20.75 -5.97
C ARG A 7 -6.50 20.52 -5.88
N CYS A 8 -6.03 19.30 -6.13
CA CYS A 8 -4.61 18.96 -5.96
C CYS A 8 -3.95 18.36 -7.21
N GLY A 9 -4.67 18.27 -8.33
CA GLY A 9 -4.13 17.79 -9.62
C GLY A 9 -3.78 16.31 -9.68
N LYS A 10 -3.92 15.56 -8.57
CA LYS A 10 -3.69 14.11 -8.50
C LYS A 10 -4.71 13.35 -9.36
N ILE A 11 -4.26 12.24 -9.95
CA ILE A 11 -5.15 11.37 -10.73
C ILE A 11 -6.14 10.69 -9.77
N VAL A 12 -7.42 10.72 -10.14
CA VAL A 12 -8.54 10.24 -9.33
C VAL A 12 -9.19 9.01 -9.94
N TYR A 13 -9.95 8.30 -9.12
CA TYR A 13 -10.80 7.21 -9.60
C TYR A 13 -11.91 7.78 -10.53
N PRO A 14 -12.34 7.10 -11.60
CA PRO A 14 -13.22 7.68 -12.62
C PRO A 14 -14.53 8.29 -12.11
N THR A 15 -15.14 7.70 -11.08
CA THR A 15 -16.39 8.21 -10.48
C THR A 15 -16.16 9.30 -9.44
N GLU A 16 -14.91 9.66 -9.16
CA GLU A 16 -14.52 10.63 -8.14
C GLU A 16 -13.98 11.90 -8.79
N LYS A 17 -14.58 13.05 -8.48
CA LYS A 17 -14.08 14.37 -8.94
C LYS A 17 -13.05 14.97 -7.97
N VAL A 18 -12.85 14.34 -6.81
CA VAL A 18 -11.98 14.84 -5.73
C VAL A 18 -11.12 13.69 -5.18
N SER A 19 -9.79 13.87 -5.15
CA SER A 19 -8.86 12.89 -4.57
C SER A 19 -8.70 13.02 -3.06
N CYS A 20 -9.24 14.09 -2.49
CA CYS A 20 -9.26 14.40 -1.06
C CYS A 20 -10.73 14.48 -0.66
N LEU A 21 -11.14 13.74 0.38
CA LEU A 21 -12.39 14.03 1.09
C LEU A 21 -12.39 15.53 1.38
N ASP A 22 -13.40 16.23 0.88
CA ASP A 22 -13.55 17.63 1.24
C ASP A 22 -13.85 17.66 2.74
N THR A 23 -12.97 18.32 3.50
CA THR A 23 -13.07 18.39 4.97
C THR A 23 -14.37 19.05 5.42
N THR A 24 -15.05 19.74 4.51
CA THR A 24 -16.33 20.40 4.70
C THR A 24 -17.40 19.50 5.34
N CYS A 25 -17.46 18.20 4.98
CA CYS A 25 -18.42 17.25 5.56
C CYS A 25 -17.76 16.15 6.39
N ALA A 26 -16.48 16.31 6.78
CA ALA A 26 -15.75 15.25 7.49
C ALA A 26 -16.37 14.94 8.86
N ALA A 27 -16.92 15.94 9.55
CA ALA A 27 -17.61 15.74 10.83
C ALA A 27 -18.87 14.87 10.67
N GLU A 28 -19.70 15.19 9.67
CA GLU A 28 -20.97 14.49 9.40
C GLU A 28 -20.76 13.06 8.87
N LEU A 29 -19.72 12.87 8.06
CA LEU A 29 -19.41 11.55 7.47
C LEU A 29 -18.54 10.68 8.37
N GLY A 30 -17.93 11.25 9.41
CA GLY A 30 -16.99 10.54 10.28
C GLY A 30 -17.60 9.32 10.96
N GLU A 31 -18.70 9.52 11.68
CA GLU A 31 -19.36 8.45 12.45
C GLU A 31 -19.96 7.35 11.54
N PRO A 32 -20.72 7.66 10.47
CA PRO A 32 -21.21 6.63 9.55
C PRO A 32 -20.07 5.82 8.92
N LEU A 33 -19.01 6.48 8.46
CA LEU A 33 -17.87 5.79 7.84
C LEU A 33 -17.12 4.92 8.85
N GLN A 34 -16.91 5.42 10.07
CA GLN A 34 -16.30 4.63 11.14
C GLN A 34 -17.09 3.35 11.41
N ARG A 35 -18.43 3.44 11.49
CA ARG A 35 -19.28 2.27 11.73
C ARG A 35 -19.17 1.25 10.60
N VAL A 36 -19.18 1.68 9.34
CA VAL A 36 -19.06 0.75 8.21
C VAL A 36 -17.64 0.18 8.10
N PHE A 37 -16.60 0.95 8.41
CA PHE A 37 -15.21 0.45 8.44
C PHE A 37 -14.99 -0.59 9.53
N ASN A 38 -15.50 -0.34 10.74
CA ASN A 38 -15.44 -1.31 11.82
C ASN A 38 -16.18 -2.60 11.44
N LEU A 39 -17.37 -2.49 10.86
CA LEU A 39 -18.11 -3.66 10.39
C LEU A 39 -17.36 -4.45 9.30
N SER A 40 -16.71 -3.76 8.35
CA SER A 40 -15.88 -4.39 7.32
C SER A 40 -14.70 -5.16 7.95
N LEU A 41 -14.04 -4.55 8.93
CA LEU A 41 -12.93 -5.16 9.66
C LEU A 41 -13.42 -6.37 10.47
N GLU A 42 -14.43 -6.21 11.31
CA GLU A 42 -15.02 -7.28 12.14
C GLU A 42 -15.46 -8.50 11.33
N LEU A 43 -16.07 -8.28 10.17
CA LEU A 43 -16.48 -9.35 9.27
C LEU A 43 -15.34 -9.93 8.43
N GLY A 44 -14.15 -9.31 8.45
CA GLY A 44 -13.02 -9.67 7.61
C GLY A 44 -13.32 -9.54 6.10
N LYS A 45 -14.23 -8.64 5.71
CA LYS A 45 -14.72 -8.53 4.33
C LYS A 45 -14.68 -7.10 3.81
N VAL A 46 -14.13 -6.94 2.61
CA VAL A 46 -14.13 -5.66 1.88
C VAL A 46 -15.26 -5.64 0.86
N PRO A 47 -16.17 -4.64 0.91
CA PRO A 47 -17.19 -4.46 -0.11
C PRO A 47 -16.58 -4.41 -1.52
N THR A 48 -17.16 -5.14 -2.46
CA THR A 48 -16.66 -5.23 -3.85
C THR A 48 -16.44 -3.86 -4.47
N LEU A 49 -17.41 -2.96 -4.32
CA LEU A 49 -17.35 -1.59 -4.85
C LEU A 49 -16.13 -0.79 -4.35
N TRP A 50 -15.62 -1.10 -3.16
CA TRP A 50 -14.48 -0.39 -2.59
C TRP A 50 -13.15 -0.89 -3.15
N LYS A 51 -13.01 -2.21 -3.30
CA LYS A 51 -11.79 -2.84 -3.83
C LYS A 51 -11.71 -2.86 -5.36
N THR A 52 -12.79 -2.51 -6.06
CA THR A 52 -12.76 -2.30 -7.51
C THR A 52 -11.75 -1.23 -7.89
N SER A 53 -10.96 -1.51 -8.93
CA SER A 53 -9.86 -0.64 -9.33
C SER A 53 -9.94 -0.20 -10.78
N CYS A 54 -9.43 1.00 -11.08
CA CYS A 54 -9.19 1.47 -12.43
C CYS A 54 -7.68 1.51 -12.65
N VAL A 55 -7.19 0.81 -13.68
CA VAL A 55 -5.76 0.75 -13.98
C VAL A 55 -5.39 1.90 -14.90
N ILE A 56 -4.53 2.79 -14.40
CA ILE A 56 -4.00 3.92 -15.17
C ILE A 56 -2.51 3.72 -15.46
N PRO A 57 -2.05 3.93 -16.70
CA PRO A 57 -0.62 3.93 -17.00
C PRO A 57 0.02 5.25 -16.53
N VAL A 58 1.09 5.17 -15.75
CA VAL A 58 1.91 6.31 -15.30
C VAL A 58 3.32 6.19 -15.89
N PRO A 59 3.82 7.21 -16.63
CA PRO A 59 5.16 7.17 -17.21
C PRO A 59 6.26 7.03 -16.13
N LYS A 60 7.25 6.15 -16.37
CA LYS A 60 8.49 6.02 -15.59
C LYS A 60 9.50 7.12 -15.93
N LYS A 61 9.44 7.65 -17.16
CA LYS A 61 10.36 8.64 -17.73
C LYS A 61 9.59 9.69 -18.53
N ASN A 62 10.21 10.84 -18.76
CA ASN A 62 9.56 12.00 -19.42
C ASN A 62 9.09 11.71 -20.86
N ARG A 63 9.79 10.81 -21.57
CA ARG A 63 9.47 10.42 -22.95
C ARG A 63 9.36 8.90 -23.04
N PRO A 64 8.20 8.31 -22.70
CA PRO A 64 7.99 6.87 -22.84
C PRO A 64 7.93 6.50 -24.33
N SER A 65 8.63 5.44 -24.70
CA SER A 65 8.73 4.93 -26.07
C SER A 65 8.10 3.55 -26.22
N GLU A 66 8.05 2.77 -25.13
CA GLU A 66 7.52 1.41 -25.10
C GLU A 66 6.57 1.20 -23.92
N LEU A 67 5.74 0.14 -23.96
CA LEU A 67 4.76 -0.14 -22.91
C LEU A 67 5.42 -0.37 -21.54
N ASN A 68 6.64 -0.90 -21.51
CA ASN A 68 7.41 -1.11 -20.29
C ASN A 68 7.86 0.19 -19.61
N ASP A 69 7.79 1.32 -20.32
CA ASP A 69 8.04 2.65 -19.74
C ASP A 69 6.88 3.15 -18.89
N PHE A 70 5.76 2.42 -18.82
CA PHE A 70 4.64 2.76 -17.96
C PHE A 70 4.57 1.85 -16.74
N ARG A 71 4.20 2.42 -15.60
CA ARG A 71 3.77 1.66 -14.42
C ARG A 71 2.25 1.61 -14.44
N PRO A 72 1.63 0.42 -14.43
CA PRO A 72 0.21 0.31 -14.18
C PRO A 72 -0.05 0.66 -12.71
N VAL A 73 -0.87 1.66 -12.45
CA VAL A 73 -1.31 2.04 -11.10
C VAL A 73 -2.79 1.73 -10.98
N ALA A 74 -3.14 0.83 -10.06
CA ALA A 74 -4.52 0.51 -9.74
C ALA A 74 -5.07 1.56 -8.77
N LEU A 75 -5.95 2.44 -9.24
CA LEU A 75 -6.67 3.38 -8.39
C LEU A 75 -7.91 2.72 -7.82
N THR A 76 -8.07 2.77 -6.50
CA THR A 76 -9.29 2.37 -5.78
C THR A 76 -10.12 3.59 -5.38
N SER A 77 -11.33 3.35 -4.87
CA SER A 77 -12.18 4.41 -4.33
C SER A 77 -11.53 5.13 -3.13
N HIS A 78 -12.01 6.32 -2.83
CA HIS A 78 -11.54 7.15 -1.74
C HIS A 78 -11.85 6.52 -0.37
N LEU A 79 -12.99 5.81 -0.27
CA LEU A 79 -13.33 5.03 0.92
C LEU A 79 -12.29 3.94 1.17
N MET A 80 -11.92 3.21 0.12
CA MET A 80 -10.91 2.17 0.20
C MET A 80 -9.55 2.75 0.59
N LYS A 81 -9.10 3.83 -0.05
CA LYS A 81 -7.85 4.51 0.31
C LYS A 81 -7.82 5.01 1.75
N THR A 82 -8.95 5.45 2.28
CA THR A 82 -9.06 5.87 3.69
C THR A 82 -8.93 4.67 4.62
N LEU A 83 -9.63 3.57 4.34
CA LEU A 83 -9.54 2.35 5.13
C LEU A 83 -8.13 1.71 5.04
N GLU A 84 -7.49 1.70 3.86
CA GLU A 84 -6.10 1.26 3.68
C GLU A 84 -5.15 2.07 4.57
N ARG A 85 -5.30 3.39 4.67
CA ARG A 85 -4.49 4.24 5.55
C ARG A 85 -4.67 3.89 7.03
N LEU A 86 -5.91 3.65 7.46
CA LEU A 86 -6.18 3.22 8.84
C LEU A 86 -5.53 1.87 9.12
N PHE A 87 -5.63 0.93 8.17
CA PHE A 87 -5.01 -0.38 8.28
C PHE A 87 -3.47 -0.31 8.28
N LEU A 88 -2.87 0.55 7.46
CA LEU A 88 -1.42 0.77 7.42
C LEU A 88 -0.86 1.26 8.76
N ASN A 89 -1.62 2.04 9.53
CA ASN A 89 -1.20 2.47 10.87
C ASN A 89 -1.09 1.32 11.86
N LEU A 90 -1.75 0.18 11.60
CA LEU A 90 -1.61 -1.04 12.40
C LEU A 90 -0.35 -1.84 12.00
N LEU A 91 0.13 -1.64 10.78
CA LEU A 91 1.37 -2.26 10.31
C LEU A 91 2.55 -1.38 10.73
N ARG A 92 3.66 -2.01 11.12
CA ARG A 92 4.92 -1.31 11.42
C ARG A 92 5.87 -1.50 10.25
N PRO A 93 5.87 -0.60 9.25
CA PRO A 93 6.85 -0.66 8.17
C PRO A 93 8.27 -0.54 8.75
N GLN A 94 9.27 -1.08 8.05
CA GLN A 94 10.66 -1.08 8.54
C GLN A 94 11.33 0.29 8.32
N PHE A 95 11.51 0.68 7.05
CA PHE A 95 12.10 1.95 6.62
C PHE A 95 11.18 2.66 5.63
N ALA A 96 10.91 2.02 4.49
CA ALA A 96 9.99 2.54 3.48
C ALA A 96 8.57 2.69 4.02
N TYR A 97 7.85 3.72 3.57
CA TYR A 97 6.46 4.02 3.95
C TYR A 97 6.26 4.43 5.42
N ARG A 98 7.33 4.79 6.13
CA ARG A 98 7.23 5.44 7.45
C ARG A 98 7.32 6.95 7.30
N ASP A 99 6.54 7.66 8.10
CA ASP A 99 6.69 9.10 8.23
C ASP A 99 8.08 9.43 8.80
N LYS A 100 8.74 10.43 8.20
CA LYS A 100 10.06 10.94 8.60
C LYS A 100 11.23 9.94 8.54
N VAL A 101 11.09 8.80 7.86
CA VAL A 101 12.20 7.87 7.61
C VAL A 101 12.46 7.78 6.11
N GLY A 102 13.69 8.08 5.72
CA GLY A 102 14.16 8.12 4.34
C GLY A 102 15.03 6.93 3.94
N VAL A 103 15.59 7.03 2.74
CA VAL A 103 16.56 6.05 2.22
C VAL A 103 17.89 6.19 2.94
N GLU A 104 18.24 7.42 3.32
CA GLU A 104 19.42 7.80 4.08
C GLU A 104 19.47 7.07 5.42
N ASP A 105 18.35 7.00 6.15
CA ASP A 105 18.26 6.27 7.42
C ASP A 105 18.56 4.77 7.25
N ALA A 106 18.07 4.15 6.17
CA ALA A 106 18.33 2.75 5.88
C ALA A 106 19.81 2.51 5.55
N ILE A 107 20.45 3.43 4.81
CA ILE A 107 21.88 3.36 4.49
C ILE A 107 22.71 3.54 5.76
N ILE A 108 22.41 4.56 6.58
CA ILE A 108 23.10 4.82 7.85
C ILE A 108 22.99 3.61 8.77
N TYR A 109 21.78 3.03 8.90
CA TYR A 109 21.55 1.83 9.69
C TYR A 109 22.39 0.64 9.19
N LEU A 110 22.41 0.39 7.89
CA LEU A 110 23.21 -0.67 7.29
C LEU A 110 24.70 -0.48 7.56
N LEU A 111 25.22 0.72 7.30
CA LEU A 111 26.64 1.06 7.53
C LEU A 111 27.01 0.92 9.00
N HIS A 112 26.19 1.45 9.91
CA HIS A 112 26.39 1.29 11.35
C HIS A 112 26.49 -0.20 11.71
N ARG A 113 25.58 -1.05 11.21
CA ARG A 113 25.62 -2.49 11.54
C ARG A 113 26.89 -3.16 11.04
N VAL A 114 27.36 -2.80 9.86
CA VAL A 114 28.61 -3.32 9.28
C VAL A 114 29.81 -2.86 10.10
N HIS A 115 29.95 -1.56 10.36
CA HIS A 115 31.07 -1.02 11.13
C HIS A 115 31.12 -1.57 12.55
N SER A 116 30.00 -1.57 13.29
CA SER A 116 29.94 -2.13 14.64
C SER A 116 30.24 -3.62 14.72
N HIS A 117 30.06 -4.38 13.63
CA HIS A 117 30.48 -5.77 13.56
C HIS A 117 31.99 -5.89 13.36
N LEU A 118 32.56 -5.08 12.46
CA LEU A 118 33.99 -5.07 12.15
C LEU A 118 34.85 -4.56 13.31
N ASP A 119 34.35 -3.58 14.08
CA ASP A 119 35.05 -2.99 15.24
C ASP A 119 35.31 -4.00 16.36
N LYS A 120 34.57 -5.12 16.41
CA LYS A 120 34.76 -6.18 17.42
C LYS A 120 35.99 -7.07 17.15
N GLY A 121 36.65 -6.89 16.01
CA GLY A 121 37.82 -7.67 15.58
C GLY A 121 37.45 -9.06 15.05
N SER A 122 38.20 -9.52 14.05
CA SER A 122 38.14 -10.88 13.44
C SER A 122 36.90 -11.28 12.63
N GLY A 123 36.01 -10.35 12.29
CA GLY A 123 34.84 -10.61 11.43
C GLY A 123 35.00 -10.17 9.97
N THR A 124 34.21 -10.75 9.06
CA THR A 124 34.00 -10.24 7.70
C THR A 124 32.53 -9.94 7.50
N ALA A 125 32.20 -8.78 6.95
CA ALA A 125 30.83 -8.45 6.55
C ALA A 125 30.64 -8.73 5.05
N ARG A 126 29.52 -9.40 4.71
CA ARG A 126 29.08 -9.58 3.32
C ARG A 126 27.64 -9.07 3.20
N ILE A 127 27.36 -8.30 2.16
CA ILE A 127 26.04 -7.72 1.91
C ILE A 127 25.50 -8.34 0.63
N LEU A 128 24.29 -8.88 0.70
CA LEU A 128 23.56 -9.41 -0.45
C LEU A 128 22.39 -8.48 -0.74
N PHE A 129 22.36 -7.93 -1.95
CA PHE A 129 21.21 -7.18 -2.45
C PHE A 129 20.25 -8.13 -3.17
N LEU A 130 18.99 -8.11 -2.75
CA LEU A 130 17.92 -8.90 -3.34
C LEU A 130 16.85 -7.94 -3.86
N ASP A 131 16.44 -8.13 -5.12
CA ASP A 131 15.33 -7.39 -5.72
C ASP A 131 14.30 -8.38 -6.28
N PHE A 132 13.03 -8.13 -5.96
CA PHE A 132 11.93 -8.98 -6.38
C PHE A 132 11.31 -8.41 -7.65
N SER A 133 11.37 -9.18 -8.74
CA SER A 133 10.69 -8.83 -9.98
C SER A 133 9.18 -8.78 -9.76
N SER A 134 8.55 -7.67 -10.16
CA SER A 134 7.09 -7.54 -10.18
C SER A 134 6.41 -7.88 -8.85
N ALA A 135 7.00 -7.46 -7.72
CA ALA A 135 6.60 -7.88 -6.38
C ALA A 135 5.07 -7.78 -6.14
N PHE A 136 4.44 -6.67 -6.52
CA PHE A 136 2.99 -6.45 -6.34
C PHE A 136 2.11 -7.31 -7.24
N ASN A 137 2.59 -7.68 -8.43
CA ASN A 137 1.83 -8.49 -9.39
C ASN A 137 1.95 -9.99 -9.12
N THR A 138 2.91 -10.39 -8.28
CA THR A 138 3.26 -11.80 -8.03
C THR A 138 2.73 -12.28 -6.66
N ILE A 139 2.00 -11.43 -5.93
CA ILE A 139 1.41 -11.79 -4.64
C ILE A 139 0.34 -12.87 -4.87
N GLN A 140 0.49 -14.01 -4.19
CA GLN A 140 -0.50 -15.08 -4.15
C GLN A 140 -1.30 -14.97 -2.83
N PRO A 141 -2.60 -14.61 -2.86
CA PRO A 141 -3.36 -14.32 -1.65
C PRO A 141 -3.41 -15.46 -0.64
N LEU A 142 -3.55 -16.71 -1.11
CA LEU A 142 -3.58 -17.90 -0.25
C LEU A 142 -2.25 -18.12 0.48
N VAL A 143 -1.13 -18.05 -0.24
CA VAL A 143 0.22 -18.19 0.35
C VAL A 143 0.50 -17.06 1.35
N LEU A 144 0.06 -15.83 1.03
CA LEU A 144 0.19 -14.70 1.94
C LEU A 144 -0.63 -14.92 3.22
N GLN A 145 -1.88 -15.38 3.09
CA GLN A 145 -2.75 -15.70 4.21
C GLN A 145 -2.10 -16.73 5.14
N ASP A 146 -1.60 -17.84 4.60
CA ASP A 146 -0.95 -18.89 5.39
C ASP A 146 0.28 -18.35 6.13
N LYS A 147 1.11 -17.54 5.46
CA LYS A 147 2.28 -16.92 6.08
C LYS A 147 1.91 -15.96 7.21
N LEU A 148 0.86 -15.15 7.04
CA LEU A 148 0.41 -14.23 8.09
C LEU A 148 -0.10 -14.99 9.33
N LEU A 149 -0.82 -16.09 9.12
CA LEU A 149 -1.26 -16.96 10.22
C LEU A 149 -0.07 -17.62 10.94
N GLN A 150 0.94 -18.10 10.20
CA GLN A 150 2.17 -18.64 10.78
C GLN A 150 2.96 -17.59 11.59
N MET A 151 2.91 -16.32 11.17
CA MET A 151 3.48 -15.19 11.91
C MET A 151 2.64 -14.76 13.12
N ARG A 152 1.55 -15.49 13.44
CA ARG A 152 0.62 -15.21 14.55
C ARG A 152 -0.07 -13.85 14.43
N VAL A 153 -0.32 -13.38 13.21
CA VAL A 153 -1.21 -12.25 12.96
C VAL A 153 -2.64 -12.68 13.27
N ASP A 154 -3.42 -11.78 13.87
CA ASP A 154 -4.81 -12.06 14.21
C ASP A 154 -5.62 -12.49 12.95
N PRO A 155 -6.47 -13.53 13.03
CA PRO A 155 -7.21 -14.04 11.88
C PRO A 155 -8.11 -13.01 11.19
N CYS A 156 -8.61 -12.02 11.91
CA CYS A 156 -9.55 -11.03 11.40
C CYS A 156 -8.90 -10.07 10.37
N PRO A 157 -7.77 -9.39 10.69
CA PRO A 157 -6.94 -8.69 9.70
C PRO A 157 -6.49 -9.57 8.53
N VAL A 158 -6.16 -10.84 8.77
CA VAL A 158 -5.75 -11.76 7.71
C VAL A 158 -6.90 -12.04 6.74
N ALA A 159 -8.10 -12.32 7.25
CA ALA A 159 -9.30 -12.49 6.43
C ALA A 159 -9.61 -11.22 5.63
N TRP A 160 -9.48 -10.05 6.26
CA TRP A 160 -9.67 -8.77 5.59
C TRP A 160 -8.67 -8.54 4.44
N ILE A 161 -7.37 -8.79 4.66
CA ILE A 161 -6.34 -8.71 3.60
C ILE A 161 -6.66 -9.69 2.47
N SER A 162 -7.03 -10.93 2.80
CA SER A 162 -7.41 -11.95 1.82
C SER A 162 -8.62 -11.50 1.00
N SER A 163 -9.65 -10.97 1.66
CA SER A 163 -10.85 -10.40 1.02
C SER A 163 -10.53 -9.20 0.13
N TYR A 164 -9.55 -8.36 0.50
CA TYR A 164 -9.12 -7.22 -0.30
C TYR A 164 -8.41 -7.67 -1.59
N LEU A 165 -7.53 -8.68 -1.49
CA LEU A 165 -6.67 -9.12 -2.60
C LEU A 165 -7.35 -10.08 -3.58
N THR A 166 -8.43 -10.74 -3.17
CA THR A 166 -9.20 -11.69 -4.00
C THR A 166 -10.35 -11.00 -4.74
N ASP A 167 -10.75 -11.56 -5.89
CA ASP A 167 -11.91 -11.12 -6.70
C ASP A 167 -12.02 -9.60 -6.85
N ARG A 168 -10.91 -8.96 -7.25
CA ARG A 168 -10.84 -7.52 -7.46
C ARG A 168 -11.31 -7.18 -8.88
N PRO A 169 -12.49 -6.59 -9.05
CA PRO A 169 -12.93 -6.19 -10.38
C PRO A 169 -12.10 -5.01 -10.87
N ARG A 170 -12.01 -4.88 -12.20
CA ARG A 170 -11.39 -3.75 -12.86
C ARG A 170 -12.43 -3.03 -13.72
N PHE A 171 -12.45 -1.70 -13.65
CA PHE A 171 -13.15 -0.84 -14.60
C PHE A 171 -12.30 -0.60 -15.85
#